data_AF-A0A938ZZP5-F1
#
_entry.id   AF-A0A938ZZP5-F1
#
_cell.length_a   1.000
_cell.length_b   1.000
_cell.length_c   1.000
_cell.angle_alpha   90.00
_cell.angle_beta   90.00
_cell.angle_gamma   90.00
#
_symmetry.space_group_name_H-M   'P 1'
#
loop_
_entity.id
_entity.type
_entity.pdbx_description
1 polymer ?
#
loop_
_entity_poly.entity_id
_entity_poly.type
_entity_poly.pdbx_seq_one_letter_code
_entity_poly.pdbx_strand_id
1 'polypeptide(L)' 'MNNPEEELKLHLRPRATETVSIKIPTDTLRSLEKVAASQDMSLEALLKLYIGKGLRQNLAKL' A
#
# COMPACT_ATOMS: atom_id res chain seq x y z
N MET A 1 30.13 -2.27 27.47
CA MET A 1 29.94 -3.36 26.49
C MET A 1 28.45 -3.45 26.23
N ASN A 2 27.99 -3.18 25.00
CA ASN A 2 26.57 -3.34 24.66
C ASN A 2 26.30 -4.83 24.41
N ASN A 3 25.25 -5.36 25.05
CA ASN A 3 24.84 -6.75 24.87
C ASN A 3 24.35 -6.95 23.42
N PRO A 4 24.88 -7.95 22.69
CA PRO A 4 24.50 -8.24 21.30
C PRO A 4 23.11 -8.89 21.16
N GLU A 5 22.37 -9.06 22.27
CA GLU A 5 21.08 -9.75 22.35
C GLU A 5 19.88 -8.81 22.61
N GLU A 6 20.06 -7.49 22.49
CA GLU A 6 18.89 -6.61 22.41
C GLU A 6 18.12 -6.96 21.12
N GLU A 7 17.14 -7.86 21.25
CA GLU A 7 16.14 -8.17 20.24
C GLU A 7 15.63 -6.84 19.66
N LEU A 8 15.96 -6.58 18.39
CA LEU A 8 15.39 -5.49 17.62
C LEU A 8 13.89 -5.73 17.49
N LYS A 9 13.11 -5.34 18.50
CA LYS A 9 11.66 -5.42 18.47
C LYS A 9 11.15 -4.40 17.47
N LEU A 10 10.63 -4.91 16.35
CA LEU A 10 9.96 -4.11 15.34
C LEU A 10 8.67 -3.54 15.93
N HIS A 11 8.75 -2.31 16.44
CA HIS A 11 7.59 -1.58 16.93
C HIS A 11 6.80 -0.99 15.75
N LEU A 12 5.92 -1.81 15.17
CA LEU A 12 4.95 -1.33 14.19
C LEU A 12 3.97 -0.39 14.89
N ARG A 13 3.93 0.89 14.48
CA ARG A 13 2.91 1.84 14.90
C ARG A 13 1.81 1.86 13.85
N PRO A 14 0.60 1.32 14.13
CA PRO A 14 -0.52 1.42 13.20
C PRO A 14 -0.84 2.88 12.93
N ARG A 15 -1.09 3.22 11.66
CA ARG A 15 -1.59 4.54 11.27
C ARG A 15 -3.11 4.56 11.45
N ALA A 16 -3.67 5.71 11.81
CA ALA A 16 -5.12 5.92 11.70
C ALA A 16 -5.57 5.72 10.24
N THR A 17 -6.60 4.91 10.03
CA THR A 17 -7.12 4.57 8.71
C THR A 17 -8.64 4.72 8.70
N GLU A 18 -9.17 5.05 7.53
CA GLU A 18 -10.61 5.10 7.28
C GLU A 18 -10.95 4.27 6.04
N THR A 19 -12.15 3.69 6.02
CA THR A 19 -12.63 2.89 4.89
C THR A 19 -13.24 3.78 3.83
N VAL A 20 -12.76 3.65 2.60
CA VAL A 20 -13.33 4.32 1.43
C VAL A 20 -13.95 3.29 0.49
N SER A 21 -15.26 3.38 0.29
CA SER A 21 -16.01 2.50 -0.63
C SER A 21 -16.19 3.17 -1.98
N ILE A 22 -15.74 2.54 -3.07
CA ILE A 22 -15.86 3.04 -4.44
C ILE A 22 -16.42 1.97 -5.37
N LYS A 23 -17.29 2.37 -6.32
CA LYS A 23 -17.71 1.51 -7.42
C LYS A 23 -16.64 1.54 -8.50
N ILE A 24 -16.16 0.38 -8.92
CA ILE A 24 -15.16 0.22 -9.99
C ILE A 24 -15.79 -0.66 -11.08
N PRO A 25 -15.62 -0.32 -12.38
CA PRO A 25 -16.00 -1.20 -13.47
C PRO A 25 -15.38 -2.60 -13.31
N THR A 26 -16.15 -3.65 -13.58
CA THR A 26 -15.74 -5.03 -13.31
C THR A 26 -14.54 -5.47 -14.14
N ASP A 27 -14.44 -4.98 -15.37
CA ASP A 27 -13.30 -5.15 -16.27
C ASP A 27 -12.04 -4.45 -15.74
N THR A 28 -12.19 -3.27 -15.15
CA THR A 28 -11.10 -2.54 -14.49
C THR A 28 -10.62 -3.30 -13.26
N LEU A 29 -11.52 -3.81 -12.42
CA LEU A 29 -11.16 -4.64 -11.27
C LEU A 29 -10.37 -5.89 -11.70
N ARG A 30 -10.84 -6.60 -12.74
CA ARG A 30 -10.14 -7.76 -13.30
C ARG A 30 -8.75 -7.40 -13.83
N SER A 31 -8.58 -6.21 -14.39
CA SER A 31 -7.27 -5.73 -14.86
C SER A 31 -6.34 -5.45 -13.69
N LEU A 32 -6.85 -4.85 -12.60
CA LEU A 32 -6.08 -4.62 -11.38
C LEU A 32 -5.63 -5.94 -10.74
N GLU A 33 -6.50 -6.95 -10.68
CA GLU A 33 -6.15 -8.28 -10.17
C GLU A 33 -5.00 -8.94 -10.96
N LYS A 34 -5.05 -8.86 -12.29
CA LYS A 34 -3.96 -9.37 -13.16
C LYS A 34 -2.63 -8.69 -12.88
N VAL A 35 -2.64 -7.37 -12.69
CA VAL A 35 -1.44 -6.60 -12.41
C VAL A 35 -0.90 -6.88 -11.01
N ALA A 36 -1.79 -7.04 -10.03
CA ALA A 36 -1.40 -7.41 -8.67
C ALA A 36 -0.70 -8.79 -8.67
N ALA A 37 -1.25 -9.76 -9.39
CA ALA A 37 -0.65 -11.08 -9.57
C ALA A 37 0.70 -11.02 -10.30
N SER A 38 0.85 -10.20 -11.35
CA SER A 38 2.11 -10.09 -12.08
C SER A 38 3.22 -9.40 -11.30
N GLN A 39 2.90 -8.67 -10.23
CA GLN A 39 3.86 -8.00 -9.35
C GLN A 39 4.00 -8.69 -7.99
N ASP A 40 3.46 -9.91 -7.85
CA ASP A 40 3.49 -10.70 -6.61
C ASP A 40 3.02 -9.92 -5.37
N MET A 41 1.87 -9.21 -5.50
CA MET A 41 1.29 -8.46 -4.40
C MET A 41 -0.23 -8.58 -4.34
N SER A 42 -0.81 -8.25 -3.19
CA SER A 42 -2.26 -8.22 -3.04
C SER A 42 -2.88 -7.05 -3.83
N LEU A 43 -4.16 -7.20 -4.20
CA LEU A 43 -4.92 -6.13 -4.82
C LEU A 43 -4.94 -4.87 -3.95
N GLU A 44 -5.08 -5.03 -2.62
CA GLU A 44 -5.04 -3.92 -1.67
C GLU A 44 -3.69 -3.19 -1.68
N ALA A 45 -2.58 -3.93 -1.71
CA ALA A 45 -1.24 -3.35 -1.79
C ALA A 45 -1.05 -2.56 -3.09
N LEU A 46 -1.52 -3.11 -4.22
CA LEU A 46 -1.49 -2.43 -5.51
C LEU A 46 -2.29 -1.12 -5.48
N LEU A 47 -3.51 -1.15 -4.93
CA LEU A 47 -4.35 0.05 -4.80
C LEU A 47 -3.68 1.12 -3.94
N LYS A 48 -3.13 0.76 -2.78
CA LYS A 48 -2.37 1.66 -1.91
C LYS A 48 -1.16 2.26 -2.62
N LEU A 49 -0.43 1.44 -3.41
CA LEU A 49 0.71 1.88 -4.20
C LEU A 49 0.30 2.92 -5.26
N TYR A 50 -0.74 2.63 -6.04
CA TYR A 50 -1.21 3.52 -7.11
C TYR A 50 -1.73 4.84 -6.56
N ILE A 51 -2.56 4.81 -5.51
CA ILE A 51 -3.05 6.00 -4.81
C ILE A 51 -1.86 6.82 -4.29
N GLY A 52 -0.94 6.18 -3.55
CA GLY A 52 0.21 6.86 -2.97
C GLY A 52 1.14 7.46 -4.01
N LYS A 53 1.38 6.76 -5.13
CA LYS A 53 2.23 7.25 -6.22
C LYS A 53 1.64 8.52 -6.85
N GLY A 54 0.38 8.48 -7.27
CA GLY A 54 -0.28 9.63 -7.87
C GLY A 54 -0.40 10.82 -6.91
N LEU A 55 -0.76 10.56 -5.66
CA LEU A 55 -0.90 11.61 -4.66
C LEU A 55 0.43 12.31 -4.38
N ARG A 56 1.53 11.57 -4.15
CA ARG A 56 2.85 12.17 -3.92
C ARG A 56 3.32 13.01 -5.10
N GLN A 57 3.08 12.56 -6.33
CA GLN A 57 3.42 13.33 -7.54
C GLN A 57 2.66 14.66 -7.62
N ASN A 58 1.39 14.67 -7.21
CA ASN A 58 0.59 15.89 -7.19
C ASN A 58 0.99 16.81 -6.04
N LEU A 59 1.19 16.28 -4.83
CA LEU A 59 1.62 17.05 -3.66
C LEU A 59 2.98 17.73 -3.87
N ALA A 60 3.89 17.11 -4.61
CA ALA A 60 5.19 17.71 -4.93
C ALA A 60 5.11 18.91 -5.88
N LYS A 61 3.95 19.13 -6.53
CA LYS A 61 3.71 20.24 -7.47
C LYS A 61 2.81 21.34 -6.88
N LEU A 62 2.26 21.13 -5.68
CA LEU A 62 1.53 22.15 -4.92
C LEU A 62 2.53 23.07 -4.22
#